data_AF-A0A9W8Z5A7-F1
#
_entry.id   AF-A0A9W8Z5A7-F1
#
_cell.length_a   1.000
_cell.length_b   1.000
_cell.length_c   1.000
_cell.angle_alpha   90.00
_cell.angle_beta   90.00
_cell.angle_gamma   90.00
#
_symmetry.space_group_name_H-M   'P 1'
#
loop_
_entity.id
_entity.type
_entity.pdbx_description
1 polymer ?
#
loop_
_entity_poly.entity_id
_entity_poly.type
_entity_poly.pdbx_seq_one_letter_code
_entity_poly.pdbx_strand_id
1 'polypeptide(L)'
;MLENGDWLTIDDQHYEHDGKEYRYTGAWYKFAMDEVNGLIIAMDRTSPQNMGSKKIPEIVGDGLPLIRAFSDIAWISWAGLAGAADSDVKNIHYFMSLSITNELTQGILSRCVREILPGSWGFPDWPGFKFDTFTPQGQAILGTPNAQAFSYFLLQHKRELGNLYTSKVRVFHDANWIAHANLLFIVQPVPMGQELEGPKEQEPSRAVEGQVKQRGAPTMHRLRRWWNRAKL
;
A
#
# COMPACT_ATOMS: atom_id res chain seq x y z
N MET A 1 -14.69 24.41 18.86
CA MET A 1 -14.46 25.85 19.09
C MET A 1 -14.35 26.02 20.58
N LEU A 2 -13.26 26.62 21.05
CA LEU A 2 -13.06 26.94 22.45
C LEU A 2 -14.05 28.05 22.86
N GLU A 3 -14.31 28.21 24.16
CA GLU A 3 -15.23 29.25 24.67
C GLU A 3 -14.80 30.68 24.27
N ASN A 4 -13.52 30.87 23.93
CA ASN A 4 -12.97 32.15 23.46
C ASN A 4 -13.10 32.38 21.94
N GLY A 5 -13.73 31.46 21.20
CA GLY A 5 -13.92 31.55 19.74
C GLY A 5 -12.75 31.00 18.90
N ASP A 6 -11.67 30.54 19.52
CA ASP A 6 -10.55 29.94 18.81
C ASP A 6 -10.85 28.51 18.36
N TRP A 7 -10.23 28.11 17.24
CA TRP A 7 -10.27 26.73 16.78
C TRP A 7 -9.26 25.89 17.56
N LEU A 8 -9.69 24.73 18.05
CA LEU A 8 -8.77 23.73 18.59
C LEU A 8 -7.79 23.33 17.50
N THR A 9 -6.49 23.43 17.76
CA THR A 9 -5.48 22.89 16.85
C THR A 9 -5.63 21.37 16.79
N ILE A 10 -5.12 20.73 15.73
CA ILE A 10 -5.18 19.25 15.64
C ILE A 10 -4.47 18.60 16.84
N ASP A 11 -3.44 19.26 17.39
CA ASP A 11 -2.64 18.73 18.50
C ASP A 11 -3.41 18.70 19.83
N ASP A 12 -4.38 19.60 19.99
CA ASP A 12 -5.22 19.71 21.18
C ASP A 12 -6.54 18.92 21.05
N GLN A 13 -6.74 18.19 19.94
CA GLN A 13 -7.95 17.43 19.69
C GLN A 13 -7.80 15.98 20.18
N HIS A 14 -8.72 15.59 21.07
CA HIS A 14 -8.81 14.26 21.66
C HIS A 14 -10.22 13.69 21.45
N TYR A 15 -10.36 12.37 21.46
CA TYR A 15 -11.66 11.69 21.51
C TYR A 15 -11.57 10.43 22.36
N GLU A 16 -12.69 10.03 22.98
CA GLU A 16 -12.78 8.80 23.75
C GLU A 16 -13.45 7.70 22.92
N HIS A 17 -12.92 6.47 23.02
CA HIS A 17 -13.58 5.27 22.52
C HIS A 17 -13.24 4.09 23.45
N ASP A 18 -14.28 3.38 23.92
CA ASP A 18 -14.18 2.24 24.84
C ASP A 18 -13.32 2.52 26.09
N GLY A 19 -13.50 3.70 26.70
CA GLY A 19 -12.77 4.09 27.91
C GLY A 19 -11.30 4.43 27.69
N LYS A 20 -10.86 4.49 26.42
CA LYS A 20 -9.52 4.94 26.04
C LYS A 20 -9.60 6.28 25.34
N GLU A 21 -8.79 7.23 25.78
CA GLU A 21 -8.60 8.50 25.10
C GLU A 21 -7.58 8.36 23.95
N TYR A 22 -7.92 8.92 22.81
CA TYR A 22 -7.10 8.96 21.60
C TYR A 22 -6.83 10.41 21.20
N ARG A 23 -5.61 10.66 20.71
CA ARG A 23 -5.21 11.93 20.12
C ARG A 23 -5.46 11.94 18.61
N TYR A 24 -5.86 13.07 18.07
CA TYR A 24 -5.98 13.24 16.62
C TYR A 24 -4.61 13.19 15.95
N THR A 25 -4.44 12.23 15.04
CA THR A 25 -3.20 12.10 14.26
C THR A 25 -3.08 13.18 13.20
N GLY A 26 -4.20 13.72 12.69
CA GLY A 26 -4.22 14.60 11.53
C GLY A 26 -4.01 13.88 10.20
N ALA A 27 -4.21 12.56 10.16
CA ALA A 27 -4.25 11.77 8.93
C ALA A 27 -5.48 12.06 8.07
N TRP A 28 -5.39 11.80 6.77
CA TRP A 28 -6.50 11.97 5.84
C TRP A 28 -6.44 10.98 4.67
N TYR A 29 -7.62 10.69 4.14
CA TYR A 29 -7.80 9.92 2.91
C TYR A 29 -8.79 10.66 2.01
N LYS A 30 -8.34 11.09 0.83
CA LYS A 30 -9.16 11.68 -0.22
C LYS A 30 -9.24 10.69 -1.37
N PHE A 31 -10.44 10.22 -1.64
CA PHE A 31 -10.72 9.25 -2.68
C PHE A 31 -12.13 9.44 -3.21
N ALA A 32 -12.35 8.98 -4.44
CA ALA A 32 -13.64 8.98 -5.10
C ALA A 32 -14.06 7.54 -5.43
N MET A 33 -15.34 7.32 -5.60
CA MET A 33 -15.91 6.01 -5.90
C MET A 33 -16.99 6.17 -6.97
N ASP A 34 -17.13 5.14 -7.79
CA ASP A 34 -18.17 4.99 -8.81
C ASP A 34 -18.66 3.54 -8.73
N GLU A 35 -19.80 3.35 -8.06
CA GLU A 35 -20.44 2.06 -7.83
C GLU A 35 -21.02 1.46 -9.10
N VAL A 36 -21.34 2.28 -10.09
CA VAL A 36 -21.89 1.84 -11.37
C VAL A 36 -20.81 1.16 -12.21
N ASN A 37 -19.64 1.80 -12.34
CA ASN A 37 -18.52 1.28 -13.13
C ASN A 37 -17.54 0.41 -12.33
N GLY A 38 -17.71 0.31 -11.01
CA GLY A 38 -16.88 -0.53 -10.16
C GLY A 38 -15.48 0.04 -9.92
N LEU A 39 -15.37 1.34 -9.67
CA LEU A 39 -14.10 2.07 -9.58
C LEU A 39 -13.92 2.77 -8.24
N ILE A 40 -12.74 2.62 -7.63
CA ILE A 40 -12.29 3.47 -6.52
C ILE A 40 -11.00 4.18 -6.92
N ILE A 41 -10.97 5.51 -6.77
CA ILE A 41 -9.84 6.38 -7.12
C ILE A 41 -9.23 6.96 -5.85
N ALA A 42 -8.05 6.48 -5.45
CA ALA A 42 -7.24 7.07 -4.38
C ALA A 42 -6.44 8.27 -4.93
N MET A 43 -6.74 9.47 -4.44
CA MET A 43 -6.13 10.71 -4.91
C MET A 43 -5.04 11.23 -3.97
N ASP A 44 -5.28 11.18 -2.66
CA ASP A 44 -4.35 11.69 -1.65
C ASP A 44 -4.56 10.92 -0.36
N ARG A 45 -3.49 10.28 0.14
CA ARG A 45 -3.56 9.36 1.27
C ARG A 45 -2.39 9.59 2.20
N THR A 46 -2.71 9.96 3.44
CA THR A 46 -1.74 10.14 4.50
C THR A 46 -2.23 9.37 5.71
N SER A 47 -1.55 8.27 6.06
CA SER A 47 -2.01 7.35 7.10
C SER A 47 -1.85 7.90 8.52
N PRO A 48 -2.65 7.38 9.48
CA PRO A 48 -2.46 7.66 10.91
C PRO A 48 -1.05 7.37 11.40
N GLN A 49 -0.40 6.31 10.92
CA GLN A 49 0.99 5.98 11.26
C GLN A 49 1.95 7.08 10.80
N ASN A 50 1.81 7.56 9.57
CA ASN A 50 2.71 8.58 9.00
C ASN A 50 2.54 9.95 9.65
N MET A 51 1.30 10.34 10.00
CA MET A 51 1.09 11.61 10.71
C MET A 51 1.37 11.49 12.20
N GLY A 52 1.02 10.36 12.82
CA GLY A 52 1.25 10.09 14.22
C GLY A 52 2.73 10.12 14.59
N SER A 53 3.62 9.58 13.74
CA SER A 53 5.07 9.65 13.95
C SER A 53 5.66 11.06 13.82
N LYS A 54 4.88 12.05 13.37
CA LYS A 54 5.29 13.47 13.25
C LYS A 54 4.74 14.33 14.39
N LYS A 55 3.97 13.75 15.31
CA LYS A 55 3.41 14.44 16.48
C LYS A 55 4.41 14.52 17.62
N ILE A 56 4.20 15.47 18.53
CA ILE A 56 5.00 15.64 19.75
C ILE A 56 4.06 15.61 20.96
N PRO A 57 4.12 14.58 21.83
CA PRO A 57 4.84 13.32 21.63
C PRO A 57 4.23 12.49 20.49
N GLU A 58 5.03 11.59 19.90
CA GLU A 58 4.58 10.72 18.80
C GLU A 58 3.32 9.94 19.17
N ILE A 59 2.45 9.70 18.19
CA ILE A 59 1.30 8.80 18.31
C ILE A 59 1.63 7.53 17.53
N VAL A 60 1.92 6.44 18.24
CA VAL A 60 2.32 5.16 17.66
C VAL A 60 1.62 4.00 18.35
N GLY A 61 1.74 2.80 17.78
CA GLY A 61 1.25 1.57 18.40
C GLY A 61 -0.25 1.59 18.68
N ASP A 62 -0.60 1.50 19.95
CA ASP A 62 -1.95 1.47 20.48
C ASP A 62 -2.56 2.88 20.63
N GLY A 63 -1.76 3.95 20.53
CA GLY A 63 -2.26 5.33 20.52
C GLY A 63 -2.89 5.74 19.18
N LEU A 64 -2.72 4.93 18.13
CA LEU A 64 -3.35 5.15 16.83
C LEU A 64 -4.81 4.68 16.84
N PRO A 65 -5.70 5.30 16.02
CA PRO A 65 -7.08 4.83 15.86
C PRO A 65 -7.14 3.35 15.46
N LEU A 66 -8.14 2.62 15.96
CA LEU A 66 -8.33 1.20 15.62
C LEU A 66 -8.52 1.02 14.11
N ILE A 67 -9.41 1.81 13.50
CA ILE A 67 -9.60 1.88 12.05
C ILE A 67 -8.61 2.89 11.50
N ARG A 68 -7.54 2.38 10.86
CA ARG A 68 -6.42 3.21 10.40
C ARG A 68 -5.88 2.81 9.03
N ALA A 69 -6.24 1.65 8.51
CA ALA A 69 -5.81 1.24 7.18
C ALA A 69 -6.73 1.87 6.12
N PHE A 70 -6.15 2.25 4.98
CA PHE A 70 -6.94 2.73 3.86
C PHE A 70 -7.88 1.65 3.31
N SER A 71 -7.48 0.36 3.37
CA SER A 71 -8.32 -0.77 2.95
C SER A 71 -9.66 -0.78 3.71
N ASP A 72 -9.60 -0.65 5.03
CA ASP A 72 -10.79 -0.66 5.90
C ASP A 72 -11.70 0.54 5.63
N ILE A 73 -11.10 1.73 5.50
CA ILE A 73 -11.84 2.97 5.24
C ILE A 73 -12.50 2.96 3.86
N ALA A 74 -11.76 2.50 2.84
CA ALA A 74 -12.29 2.33 1.49
C ALA A 74 -13.42 1.27 1.48
N TRP A 75 -13.27 0.17 2.23
CA TRP A 75 -14.31 -0.86 2.34
C TRP A 75 -15.60 -0.35 2.97
N ILE A 76 -15.51 0.28 4.15
CA ILE A 76 -16.68 0.82 4.84
C ILE A 76 -17.42 1.80 3.92
N SER A 77 -16.66 2.63 3.21
CA SER A 77 -17.23 3.61 2.28
C SER A 77 -17.85 2.95 1.05
N TRP A 78 -17.20 1.93 0.47
CA TRP A 78 -17.69 1.18 -0.68
C TRP A 78 -18.96 0.38 -0.35
N ALA A 79 -18.94 -0.39 0.73
CA ALA A 79 -20.09 -1.17 1.17
C ALA A 79 -21.28 -0.27 1.57
N GLY A 80 -21.00 0.86 2.22
CA GLY A 80 -22.02 1.87 2.53
C GLY A 80 -22.64 2.49 1.28
N LEU A 81 -21.81 2.87 0.30
CA LEU A 81 -22.27 3.40 -0.99
C LEU A 81 -23.12 2.38 -1.75
N ALA A 82 -22.63 1.14 -1.87
CA ALA A 82 -23.34 0.08 -2.57
C ALA A 82 -24.70 -0.23 -1.92
N GLY A 83 -24.76 -0.26 -0.59
CA GLY A 83 -26.01 -0.45 0.15
C GLY A 83 -26.99 0.72 -0.04
N ALA A 84 -26.50 1.97 -0.05
CA ALA A 84 -27.34 3.15 -0.26
C ALA A 84 -27.87 3.25 -1.71
N ALA A 85 -27.09 2.77 -2.67
CA ALA A 85 -27.44 2.76 -4.10
C ALA A 85 -28.20 1.49 -4.54
N ASP A 86 -28.40 0.51 -3.65
CA ASP A 86 -28.93 -0.83 -3.96
C ASP A 86 -28.16 -1.53 -5.10
N SER A 87 -26.83 -1.35 -5.14
CA SER A 87 -25.94 -1.95 -6.12
C SER A 87 -25.22 -3.18 -5.56
N ASP A 88 -24.76 -4.09 -6.43
CA ASP A 88 -23.98 -5.24 -6.01
C ASP A 88 -22.62 -4.80 -5.44
N VAL A 89 -22.36 -5.10 -4.16
CA VAL A 89 -21.08 -4.81 -3.50
C VAL A 89 -19.88 -5.49 -4.19
N LYS A 90 -20.13 -6.57 -4.95
CA LYS A 90 -19.12 -7.29 -5.72
C LYS A 90 -18.75 -6.61 -7.04
N ASN A 91 -19.47 -5.56 -7.44
CA ASN A 91 -19.22 -4.80 -8.66
C ASN A 91 -17.94 -3.95 -8.55
N ILE A 92 -16.78 -4.58 -8.35
CA ILE A 92 -15.48 -3.92 -8.26
C ILE A 92 -14.58 -4.42 -9.38
N HIS A 93 -14.19 -3.50 -10.26
CA HIS A 93 -13.45 -3.79 -11.49
C HIS A 93 -12.12 -3.05 -11.55
N TYR A 94 -12.04 -1.90 -10.89
CA TYR A 94 -10.90 -1.01 -11.01
C TYR A 94 -10.54 -0.36 -9.68
N PHE A 95 -9.25 -0.31 -9.41
CA PHE A 95 -8.70 0.64 -8.45
C PHE A 95 -7.78 1.59 -9.19
N MET A 96 -7.71 2.84 -8.75
CA MET A 96 -6.79 3.82 -9.30
C MET A 96 -6.04 4.52 -8.17
N SER A 97 -4.74 4.73 -8.36
CA SER A 97 -3.92 5.56 -7.49
C SER A 97 -3.33 6.68 -8.32
N LEU A 98 -3.68 7.92 -7.99
CA LEU A 98 -3.24 9.10 -8.73
C LEU A 98 -2.07 9.80 -8.03
N SER A 99 -1.25 10.49 -8.83
CA SER A 99 -0.16 11.39 -8.45
C SER A 99 0.73 10.83 -7.34
N ILE A 100 1.25 9.61 -7.53
CA ILE A 100 1.97 8.88 -6.48
C ILE A 100 3.27 9.60 -6.11
N THR A 101 3.35 10.12 -4.89
CA THR A 101 4.54 10.81 -4.34
C THR A 101 5.51 9.89 -3.61
N ASN A 102 5.14 8.64 -3.34
CA ASN A 102 5.97 7.69 -2.61
C ASN A 102 7.21 7.29 -3.44
N GLU A 103 8.39 7.70 -2.99
CA GLU A 103 9.66 7.51 -3.71
C GLU A 103 9.97 6.03 -4.00
N LEU A 104 9.74 5.14 -3.03
CA LEU A 104 9.93 3.69 -3.23
C LEU A 104 9.05 3.16 -4.35
N THR A 105 7.77 3.56 -4.38
CA THR A 105 6.84 3.19 -5.44
C THR A 105 7.32 3.75 -6.77
N GLN A 106 7.63 5.05 -6.85
CA GLN A 106 8.12 5.65 -8.09
C GLN A 106 9.39 4.97 -8.62
N GLY A 107 10.33 4.59 -7.74
CA GLY A 107 11.54 3.85 -8.12
C GLY A 107 11.24 2.48 -8.72
N ILE A 108 10.33 1.71 -8.10
CA ILE A 108 9.88 0.41 -8.63
C ILE A 108 9.21 0.58 -9.99
N LEU A 109 8.32 1.56 -10.13
CA LEU A 109 7.61 1.82 -11.39
C LEU A 109 8.59 2.26 -12.49
N SER A 110 9.54 3.15 -12.18
CA SER A 110 10.55 3.63 -13.12
C SER A 110 11.40 2.48 -13.64
N ARG A 111 11.80 1.54 -12.76
CA ARG A 111 12.52 0.33 -13.17
C ARG A 111 11.69 -0.54 -14.11
N CYS A 112 10.43 -0.81 -13.79
CA CYS A 112 9.54 -1.61 -14.65
C CYS A 112 9.36 -0.96 -16.03
N VAL A 113 9.21 0.37 -16.08
CA VAL A 113 9.06 1.13 -17.33
C VAL A 113 10.36 1.09 -18.16
N ARG A 114 11.53 1.26 -17.54
CA ARG A 114 12.83 1.26 -18.24
C ARG A 114 13.21 -0.10 -18.81
N GLU A 115 12.67 -1.21 -18.27
CA GLU A 115 12.83 -2.53 -18.88
C GLU A 115 12.07 -2.65 -20.21
N ILE A 116 10.94 -1.97 -20.36
CA ILE A 116 10.18 -1.92 -21.63
C ILE A 116 10.75 -0.86 -22.58
N LEU A 117 11.08 0.31 -22.04
CA LEU A 117 11.59 1.46 -22.79
C LEU A 117 12.94 1.92 -22.22
N PRO A 118 14.06 1.29 -22.63
CA PRO A 118 15.38 1.66 -22.17
C PRO A 118 15.68 3.14 -22.42
N GLY A 119 16.22 3.82 -21.41
CA GLY A 119 16.58 5.23 -21.50
C GLY A 119 15.44 6.23 -21.27
N SER A 120 14.22 5.78 -20.96
CA SER A 120 13.12 6.70 -20.62
C SER A 120 13.46 7.54 -19.38
N TRP A 121 13.13 8.83 -19.39
CA TRP A 121 13.37 9.76 -18.27
C TRP A 121 12.11 10.04 -17.42
N GLY A 122 10.99 9.39 -17.75
CA GLY A 122 9.72 9.56 -17.06
C GLY A 122 8.78 8.38 -17.30
N PHE A 123 7.53 8.56 -16.87
CA PHE A 123 6.44 7.61 -17.07
C PHE A 123 5.76 7.86 -18.42
N PRO A 124 5.26 6.83 -19.10
CA PRO A 124 4.58 7.00 -20.38
C PRO A 124 3.23 7.70 -20.18
N ASP A 125 2.90 8.65 -21.05
CA ASP A 125 1.58 9.28 -21.06
C ASP A 125 0.47 8.23 -21.25
N TRP A 126 -0.74 8.55 -20.82
CA TRP A 126 -1.91 7.71 -21.06
C TRP A 126 -1.99 7.25 -22.53
N PRO A 127 -2.21 5.94 -22.79
CA PRO A 127 -2.61 4.90 -21.85
C PRO A 127 -1.46 4.23 -21.09
N GLY A 128 -0.20 4.55 -21.35
CA GLY A 128 0.94 3.95 -20.68
C GLY A 128 1.07 2.43 -20.87
N PHE A 129 1.82 1.78 -19.98
CA PHE A 129 2.14 0.35 -20.08
C PHE A 129 1.28 -0.51 -19.15
N LYS A 130 0.89 -1.70 -19.63
CA LYS A 130 0.19 -2.73 -18.84
C LYS A 130 1.19 -3.80 -18.44
N PHE A 131 1.16 -4.17 -17.17
CA PHE A 131 1.93 -5.27 -16.58
C PHE A 131 0.96 -6.32 -16.08
N ASP A 132 1.20 -7.57 -16.48
CA ASP A 132 0.45 -8.71 -15.97
C ASP A 132 0.99 -9.09 -14.57
N THR A 133 0.10 -9.32 -13.61
CA THR A 133 0.48 -9.54 -12.21
C THR A 133 1.19 -10.87 -11.96
N PHE A 134 1.26 -11.75 -12.95
CA PHE A 134 2.05 -12.98 -12.89
C PHE A 134 3.48 -12.80 -13.40
N THR A 135 3.86 -11.64 -13.94
CA THR A 135 5.26 -11.35 -14.31
C THR A 135 6.03 -10.77 -13.13
N PRO A 136 7.37 -10.86 -13.12
CA PRO A 136 8.20 -10.23 -12.08
C PRO A 136 7.92 -8.73 -11.90
N GLN A 137 7.68 -7.99 -12.99
CA GLN A 137 7.34 -6.57 -12.94
C GLN A 137 5.97 -6.35 -12.30
N GLY A 138 4.94 -7.10 -12.73
CA GLY A 138 3.61 -7.00 -12.13
C GLY A 138 3.61 -7.33 -10.64
N GLN A 139 4.36 -8.37 -10.23
CA GLN A 139 4.54 -8.73 -8.82
C GLN A 139 5.28 -7.64 -8.03
N ALA A 140 6.32 -7.05 -8.61
CA ALA A 140 7.03 -5.93 -7.99
C ALA A 140 6.09 -4.73 -7.76
N ILE A 141 5.23 -4.42 -8.74
CA ILE A 141 4.23 -3.35 -8.62
C ILE A 141 3.19 -3.69 -7.55
N LEU A 142 2.69 -4.93 -7.49
CA LEU A 142 1.76 -5.39 -6.45
C LEU A 142 2.35 -5.32 -5.04
N GLY A 143 3.67 -5.46 -4.91
CA GLY A 143 4.40 -5.33 -3.64
C GLY A 143 4.50 -3.89 -3.12
N THR A 144 4.16 -2.88 -3.93
CA THR A 144 4.29 -1.48 -3.54
C THR A 144 3.27 -1.08 -2.45
N PRO A 145 3.59 -0.12 -1.58
CA PRO A 145 2.63 0.39 -0.58
C PRO A 145 1.31 0.86 -1.19
N ASN A 146 1.34 1.40 -2.42
CA ASN A 146 0.13 1.88 -3.10
C ASN A 146 -0.80 0.75 -3.54
N ALA A 147 -0.23 -0.37 -3.99
CA ALA A 147 -0.97 -1.57 -4.37
C ALA A 147 -1.46 -2.36 -3.15
N GLN A 148 -0.64 -2.46 -2.10
CA GLN A 148 -0.97 -3.21 -0.87
C GLN A 148 -2.32 -2.81 -0.28
N ALA A 149 -2.65 -1.52 -0.28
CA ALA A 149 -3.93 -1.06 0.27
C ALA A 149 -5.15 -1.65 -0.46
N PHE A 150 -5.07 -1.82 -1.78
CA PHE A 150 -6.12 -2.46 -2.57
C PHE A 150 -6.05 -3.99 -2.47
N SER A 151 -4.86 -4.56 -2.36
CA SER A 151 -4.69 -6.00 -2.09
C SER A 151 -5.33 -6.41 -0.76
N TYR A 152 -5.13 -5.62 0.30
CA TYR A 152 -5.78 -5.84 1.59
C TYR A 152 -7.30 -5.69 1.52
N PHE A 153 -7.80 -4.68 0.79
CA PHE A 153 -9.24 -4.53 0.54
C PHE A 153 -9.85 -5.82 -0.06
N LEU A 154 -9.26 -6.36 -1.12
CA LEU A 154 -9.74 -7.59 -1.76
C LEU A 154 -9.62 -8.81 -0.84
N LEU A 155 -8.49 -8.93 -0.12
CA LEU A 155 -8.19 -10.09 0.72
C LEU A 155 -9.07 -10.14 1.97
N GLN A 156 -9.22 -9.03 2.67
CA GLN A 156 -9.93 -8.94 3.95
C GLN A 156 -11.45 -9.07 3.78
N HIS A 157 -11.98 -8.69 2.61
CA HIS A 157 -13.42 -8.70 2.30
C HIS A 157 -13.80 -9.75 1.26
N LYS A 158 -12.99 -10.82 1.15
CA LYS A 158 -13.22 -11.94 0.23
C LYS A 158 -14.57 -12.65 0.45
N ARG A 159 -15.09 -12.62 1.69
CA ARG A 159 -16.39 -13.22 2.03
C ARG A 159 -17.54 -12.50 1.30
N GLU A 160 -17.45 -11.19 1.21
CA GLU A 160 -18.46 -10.31 0.60
C GLU A 160 -18.23 -10.16 -0.91
N LEU A 161 -16.98 -9.89 -1.31
CA LEU A 161 -16.58 -9.63 -2.69
C LEU A 161 -16.50 -10.91 -3.54
N GLY A 162 -16.36 -12.07 -2.92
CA GLY A 162 -15.95 -13.29 -3.59
C GLY A 162 -14.45 -13.32 -3.85
N ASN A 163 -13.99 -14.31 -4.63
CA ASN A 163 -12.58 -14.51 -4.91
C ASN A 163 -12.10 -13.63 -6.07
N LEU A 164 -11.86 -12.36 -5.78
CA LEU A 164 -11.33 -11.38 -6.74
C LEU A 164 -9.81 -11.23 -6.59
N TYR A 165 -9.14 -10.88 -7.68
CA TYR A 165 -7.71 -10.57 -7.70
C TYR A 165 -7.41 -9.46 -8.69
N THR A 166 -6.30 -8.74 -8.46
CA THR A 166 -5.77 -7.83 -9.47
C THR A 166 -5.06 -8.64 -10.54
N SER A 167 -5.53 -8.59 -11.78
CA SER A 167 -4.94 -9.36 -12.89
C SER A 167 -3.89 -8.58 -13.68
N LYS A 168 -4.06 -7.26 -13.75
CA LYS A 168 -3.13 -6.37 -14.46
C LYS A 168 -3.02 -5.04 -13.74
N VAL A 169 -1.87 -4.40 -13.88
CA VAL A 169 -1.67 -3.02 -13.45
C VAL A 169 -1.17 -2.20 -14.63
N ARG A 170 -1.81 -1.05 -14.86
CA ARG A 170 -1.39 -0.07 -15.86
C ARG A 170 -0.65 1.06 -15.16
N VAL A 171 0.56 1.36 -15.64
CA VAL A 171 1.37 2.50 -15.20
C VAL A 171 1.30 3.58 -16.28
N PHE A 172 0.94 4.80 -15.88
CA PHE A 172 0.81 5.92 -16.81
C PHE A 172 1.09 7.25 -16.12
N HIS A 173 1.32 8.27 -16.92
CA HIS A 173 1.33 9.68 -16.54
C HIS A 173 0.09 10.37 -17.13
N ASP A 174 -0.51 11.29 -16.38
CA ASP A 174 -1.60 12.15 -16.86
C ASP A 174 -1.04 13.46 -17.44
N ALA A 175 -1.90 14.39 -17.87
CA ALA A 175 -1.46 15.65 -18.46
C ALA A 175 -0.92 16.66 -17.43
N ASN A 176 -0.53 16.21 -16.23
CA ASN A 176 -0.04 17.08 -15.18
C ASN A 176 1.42 17.48 -15.45
N TRP A 177 1.84 18.66 -14.98
CA TRP A 177 3.22 19.12 -15.13
C TRP A 177 4.18 18.43 -14.15
N ILE A 178 3.64 17.83 -13.09
CA ILE A 178 4.37 17.00 -12.13
C ILE A 178 4.40 15.57 -12.67
N ALA A 179 5.59 15.10 -13.08
CA ALA A 179 5.81 13.80 -13.70
C ALA A 179 5.71 12.59 -12.73
N HIS A 180 4.65 12.53 -11.92
CA HIS A 180 4.39 11.41 -11.02
C HIS A 180 3.62 10.29 -11.73
N ALA A 181 3.94 9.05 -11.39
CA ALA A 181 3.20 7.91 -11.90
C ALA A 181 1.80 7.82 -11.31
N ASN A 182 0.89 7.36 -12.15
CA ASN A 182 -0.45 6.89 -11.80
C ASN A 182 -0.52 5.38 -12.02
N LEU A 183 -1.37 4.71 -11.24
CA LEU A 183 -1.66 3.28 -11.36
C LEU A 183 -3.15 3.05 -11.59
N LEU A 184 -3.48 2.20 -12.56
CA LEU A 184 -4.81 1.62 -12.74
C LEU A 184 -4.71 0.10 -12.57
N PHE A 185 -5.30 -0.41 -11.50
CA PHE A 185 -5.41 -1.83 -11.19
C PHE A 185 -6.68 -2.38 -11.83
N ILE A 186 -6.56 -3.49 -12.54
CA ILE A 186 -7.68 -4.18 -13.18
C ILE A 186 -7.99 -5.44 -12.37
N VAL A 187 -9.21 -5.53 -11.86
CA VAL A 187 -9.70 -6.57 -10.96
C VAL A 187 -10.58 -7.55 -11.72
N GLN A 188 -10.38 -8.83 -11.47
CA GLN A 188 -11.14 -9.92 -12.09
C GLN A 188 -11.44 -11.00 -11.05
N PRO A 189 -12.52 -11.78 -11.24
CA PRO A 189 -12.70 -13.01 -10.47
C PRO A 189 -11.61 -14.01 -10.82
N VAL A 190 -11.13 -14.75 -9.81
CA VAL A 190 -10.23 -15.89 -10.02
C VAL A 190 -11.02 -16.97 -10.79
N PRO A 191 -10.51 -17.48 -11.92
CA PRO A 191 -11.18 -18.53 -12.68
C PRO A 191 -11.47 -19.77 -11.83
N MET A 192 -12.69 -20.31 -11.94
CA MET A 192 -13.12 -21.48 -11.18
C MET A 192 -12.24 -22.70 -11.54
N GLY A 193 -11.64 -23.34 -10.54
CA GLY A 193 -10.82 -24.56 -10.72
C GLY A 193 -9.32 -24.33 -10.89
N GLN A 194 -8.83 -23.09 -10.84
CA GLN A 194 -7.39 -22.80 -10.74
C GLN A 194 -7.06 -22.21 -9.35
N GLU A 195 -6.28 -22.94 -8.56
CA GLU A 195 -5.43 -22.28 -7.57
C GLU A 195 -4.40 -21.47 -8.35
N LEU A 196 -4.25 -20.19 -8.02
CA LEU A 196 -3.16 -19.39 -8.57
C LEU A 196 -1.86 -20.04 -8.07
N GLU A 197 -1.05 -20.62 -8.97
CA GLU A 197 0.29 -21.07 -8.60
C GLU A 197 1.04 -19.85 -8.03
N GLY A 198 1.29 -19.88 -6.72
CA GLY A 198 2.12 -18.89 -6.06
C GLY A 198 3.52 -18.87 -6.65
N PRO A 199 4.33 -17.83 -6.38
CA PRO A 199 5.72 -17.82 -6.81
C PRO A 199 6.39 -19.11 -6.34
N LYS A 200 6.91 -19.92 -7.27
CA LYS A 200 7.72 -21.09 -6.92
C LYS A 200 8.91 -20.58 -6.12
N GLU A 201 8.97 -20.97 -4.85
CA GLU A 201 10.06 -20.61 -3.96
C GLU A 201 11.36 -21.08 -4.62
N GLN A 202 12.16 -20.13 -5.11
CA GLN A 202 13.44 -20.46 -5.71
C GLN A 202 14.34 -20.90 -4.57
N GLU A 203 14.69 -22.19 -4.53
CA GLU A 203 15.70 -22.68 -3.61
C GLU A 203 16.96 -21.80 -3.73
N PRO A 204 17.56 -21.37 -2.60
CA PRO A 204 18.74 -20.52 -2.65
C PRO A 204 19.83 -21.24 -3.45
N SER A 205 20.25 -20.59 -4.55
CA SER A 205 21.32 -21.09 -5.40
C SER A 205 22.57 -21.41 -4.58
N ARG A 206 23.04 -22.65 -4.69
CA ARG A 206 24.31 -23.15 -4.10
C ARG A 206 25.55 -22.33 -4.47
N ALA A 207 25.44 -21.34 -5.37
CA ALA A 207 26.53 -20.47 -5.77
C ALA A 207 26.99 -19.49 -4.67
N VAL A 208 26.18 -19.21 -3.64
CA VAL A 208 26.53 -18.22 -2.59
C VAL A 208 27.51 -18.79 -1.54
N GLU A 209 27.55 -20.11 -1.33
CA GLU A 209 28.48 -20.73 -0.36
C GLU A 209 29.95 -20.74 -0.84
N GLY A 210 30.19 -20.61 -2.16
CA GLY A 210 31.53 -20.62 -2.72
C GLY A 210 32.31 -19.32 -2.52
N GLN A 211 31.63 -18.18 -2.38
CA GLN A 211 32.28 -16.86 -2.33
C GLN A 211 32.65 -16.39 -0.92
N VAL A 212 32.10 -17.00 0.13
CA VAL A 212 32.43 -16.63 1.53
C VAL A 212 33.79 -17.19 1.97
N LYS A 213 34.32 -18.22 1.31
CA LYS A 213 35.59 -18.87 1.70
C LYS A 213 36.89 -18.19 1.22
N GLN A 214 36.83 -17.12 0.42
CA GLN A 214 38.04 -16.54 -0.22
C GLN A 214 38.46 -15.12 0.21
N ARG A 215 37.86 -14.52 1.24
CA ARG A 215 38.40 -13.25 1.79
C ARG A 215 39.10 -13.49 3.12
N GLY A 216 40.44 -13.46 3.03
CA GLY A 216 41.37 -13.63 4.13
C GLY A 216 41.19 -12.62 5.27
N ALA A 217 41.59 -13.06 6.46
CA ALA A 217 41.51 -12.36 7.72
C ALA A 217 42.28 -11.02 7.74
N PRO A 218 41.86 -10.11 8.63
CA PRO A 218 42.82 -9.47 9.52
C PRO A 218 42.42 -9.61 11.00
N THR A 219 43.42 -10.07 11.76
CA THR A 219 43.85 -9.64 13.11
C THR A 219 42.81 -9.43 14.23
N MET A 220 42.95 -10.27 15.26
CA MET A 220 42.32 -10.17 16.58
C MET A 220 42.52 -8.80 17.23
N HIS A 221 41.49 -8.32 17.98
CA HIS A 221 41.55 -8.14 19.44
C HIS A 221 40.18 -7.74 20.03
N ARG A 222 39.65 -8.57 20.95
CA ARG A 222 38.85 -8.24 22.16
C ARG A 222 37.57 -7.38 21.95
N LEU A 223 36.33 -7.82 22.19
CA LEU A 223 35.75 -8.45 23.39
C LEU A 223 34.34 -9.00 23.05
N ARG A 224 34.12 -10.31 23.28
CA ARG A 224 32.79 -10.94 23.32
C ARG A 224 32.57 -11.49 24.73
N ARG A 225 31.96 -10.71 25.62
CA ARG A 225 31.41 -11.18 26.91
C ARG A 225 30.26 -10.28 27.35
N TRP A 226 29.08 -10.53 26.83
CA TRP A 226 27.80 -10.40 27.54
C TRP A 226 26.71 -10.98 26.64
N TRP A 227 25.67 -11.58 27.23
CA TRP A 227 24.68 -12.50 26.66
C TRP A 227 25.04 -13.99 26.71
N ASN A 228 25.01 -14.54 27.94
CA ASN A 228 24.38 -15.82 28.26
C ASN A 228 24.45 -16.10 29.77
N ARG A 229 23.63 -15.39 30.56
CA ARG A 229 23.06 -15.74 31.88
C ARG A 229 21.90 -14.75 32.07
N ALA A 230 20.65 -15.08 32.40
CA ALA A 230 20.07 -16.30 32.91
C ALA A 230 18.60 -16.40 32.49
N LYS A 231 18.18 -17.59 32.04
CA LYS A 231 16.93 -18.19 32.49
C LYS A 231 17.26 -18.92 33.79
N LEU A 232 16.75 -18.41 34.90
CA LEU A 232 16.29 -19.06 36.13
C LEU A 232 15.96 -17.94 37.12
#